data_AF-A0A957D5F0-F1
#
_entry.id   AF-A0A957D5F0-F1
#
_cell.length_a   1.000
_cell.length_b   1.000
_cell.length_c   1.000
_cell.angle_alpha   90.00
_cell.angle_beta   90.00
_cell.angle_gamma   90.00
#
_symmetry.space_group_name_H-M   'P 1'
#
loop_
_entity.id
_entity.type
_entity.pdbx_description
1 polymer ?
#
loop_
_entity_poly.entity_id
_entity_poly.type
_entity_poly.pdbx_seq_one_letter_code
_entity_poly.pdbx_strand_id
1 'polypeptide(L)'
;MKRTYEDYLRDILTATNRALGFVAGVTLDEFLADVEKQFAVTRALEIIGEAARYIPQEIRTQYPDLPWREMIGMRNIVIHNYFGVDETVIWRTVQEDLPVLQTAVTQVITQIEKGN
;
A
#
# COMPACT_ATOMS: atom_id res chain seq x y z
N MET A 1 -22.36 4.63 9.87
CA MET A 1 -22.37 3.40 9.06
C MET A 1 -21.11 2.61 9.40
N LYS A 2 -21.20 1.31 9.67
CA LYS A 2 -20.03 0.49 10.03
C LYS A 2 -19.30 0.09 8.74
N ARG A 3 -17.99 0.35 8.66
CA ARG A 3 -17.16 -0.05 7.51
C ARG A 3 -17.10 -1.58 7.38
N THR A 4 -17.03 -2.09 6.16
CA THR A 4 -16.86 -3.52 5.87
C THR A 4 -15.41 -3.84 5.49
N TYR A 5 -15.05 -5.13 5.36
CA TYR A 5 -13.69 -5.51 4.93
C TYR A 5 -13.44 -5.19 3.46
N GLU A 6 -14.50 -5.18 2.64
CA GLU A 6 -14.47 -4.74 1.24
C GLU A 6 -14.11 -3.25 1.13
N ASP A 7 -14.61 -2.41 2.04
CA ASP A 7 -14.22 -1.00 2.11
C ASP A 7 -12.70 -0.86 2.37
N TYR A 8 -12.14 -1.69 3.26
CA TYR A 8 -10.70 -1.67 3.55
C TYR A 8 -9.85 -2.22 2.40
N LEU A 9 -10.33 -3.24 1.67
CA LEU A 9 -9.67 -3.71 0.43
C LEU A 9 -9.62 -2.59 -0.63
N ARG A 10 -10.72 -1.83 -0.78
CA ARG A 10 -10.77 -0.68 -1.69
C ARG A 10 -9.84 0.46 -1.25
N ASP A 11 -9.70 0.70 0.05
CA ASP A 11 -8.72 1.66 0.57
C ASP A 11 -7.29 1.25 0.20
N ILE A 12 -6.93 -0.03 0.38
CA ILE A 12 -5.61 -0.56 0.00
C ILE A 12 -5.37 -0.32 -1.49
N LEU A 13 -6.31 -0.70 -2.35
CA LEU A 13 -6.16 -0.51 -3.79
C LEU A 13 -6.04 0.97 -4.16
N THR A 14 -6.88 1.82 -3.57
CA THR A 14 -6.86 3.27 -3.84
C THR A 14 -5.54 3.91 -3.42
N ALA A 15 -5.05 3.58 -2.23
CA ALA A 15 -3.78 4.08 -1.73
C ALA A 15 -2.60 3.58 -2.57
N THR A 16 -2.61 2.29 -2.95
CA THR A 16 -1.62 1.70 -3.87
C THR A 16 -1.58 2.47 -5.20
N ASN A 17 -2.74 2.71 -5.82
CA ASN A 17 -2.85 3.46 -7.07
C ASN A 17 -2.33 4.90 -6.94
N ARG A 18 -2.59 5.56 -5.80
CA ARG A 18 -2.08 6.91 -5.53
C ARG A 18 -0.57 6.94 -5.43
N ALA A 19 0.02 6.03 -4.66
CA ALA A 19 1.48 5.92 -4.53
C ALA A 19 2.16 5.74 -5.88
N LEU A 20 1.67 4.79 -6.69
CA LEU A 20 2.15 4.55 -8.06
C LEU A 20 1.98 5.79 -8.95
N GLY A 21 0.84 6.49 -8.83
CA GLY A 21 0.55 7.70 -9.60
C GLY A 21 1.46 8.88 -9.26
N PHE A 22 1.84 9.05 -7.98
CA PHE A 22 2.73 10.14 -7.55
C PHE A 22 4.15 10.02 -8.11
N VAL A 23 4.58 8.81 -8.43
CA VAL A 23 5.93 8.52 -8.94
C VAL A 23 5.94 8.15 -10.43
N ALA A 24 4.81 8.24 -11.12
CA ALA A 24 4.71 7.90 -12.53
C ALA A 24 5.57 8.85 -13.38
N GLY A 25 6.56 8.31 -14.08
CA GLY A 25 7.50 9.09 -14.88
C GLY A 25 8.50 9.93 -14.07
N VAL A 26 8.56 9.72 -12.76
CA VAL A 26 9.52 10.38 -11.86
C VAL A 26 10.78 9.50 -11.76
N THR A 27 11.96 10.12 -11.69
CA THR A 27 13.22 9.43 -11.41
C THR A 27 13.51 9.39 -9.91
N LEU A 28 14.43 8.51 -9.49
CA LEU A 28 14.84 8.46 -8.07
C LEU A 28 15.37 9.82 -7.59
N ASP A 29 16.23 10.49 -8.36
CA ASP A 29 16.82 11.77 -7.97
C ASP A 29 15.74 12.87 -7.81
N GLU A 30 14.75 12.91 -8.71
CA GLU A 30 13.61 13.83 -8.60
C GLU A 30 12.74 13.52 -7.37
N PHE A 31 12.54 12.24 -7.06
CA PHE A 31 11.82 11.83 -5.86
C PHE A 31 12.59 12.21 -4.58
N LEU A 32 13.90 11.99 -4.53
CA LEU A 32 14.75 12.33 -3.39
C LEU A 32 14.84 13.86 -3.16
N ALA A 33 14.70 14.66 -4.23
CA ALA A 33 14.67 16.11 -4.14
C ALA A 33 13.28 16.70 -3.79
N ASP A 34 12.21 15.91 -3.85
CA ASP A 34 10.83 16.37 -3.68
C ASP A 34 10.19 15.84 -2.39
N VAL A 35 10.27 16.66 -1.35
CA VAL A 35 9.72 16.36 -0.03
C VAL A 35 8.19 16.18 -0.09
N GLU A 36 7.46 16.95 -0.91
CA GLU A 36 6.01 16.82 -1.00
C GLU A 36 5.61 15.44 -1.55
N LYS A 37 6.32 14.96 -2.58
CA LYS A 37 6.11 13.61 -3.12
C LYS A 37 6.46 12.52 -2.12
N GLN A 38 7.57 12.68 -1.39
CA GLN A 38 7.95 11.75 -0.33
C GLN A 38 6.85 11.63 0.73
N PHE A 39 6.31 12.76 1.20
CA PHE A 39 5.20 12.78 2.16
C PHE A 39 3.91 12.18 1.56
N ALA A 40 3.58 12.47 0.30
CA ALA A 40 2.40 11.93 -0.37
C ALA A 40 2.46 10.40 -0.51
N VAL A 41 3.60 9.86 -0.94
CA VAL A 41 3.85 8.41 -1.03
C VAL A 41 3.83 7.78 0.36
N THR A 42 4.51 8.38 1.33
CA THR A 42 4.56 7.90 2.70
C THR A 42 3.15 7.78 3.28
N ARG A 43 2.31 8.79 3.08
CA ARG A 43 0.92 8.77 3.53
C ARG A 43 0.11 7.64 2.87
N ALA A 44 0.36 7.36 1.59
CA ALA A 44 -0.31 6.25 0.92
C ALA A 44 0.09 4.89 1.54
N LEU A 45 1.38 4.67 1.84
CA LEU A 45 1.86 3.45 2.51
C LEU A 45 1.26 3.28 3.91
N GLU A 46 1.12 4.37 4.68
CA GLU A 46 0.45 4.35 5.98
C GLU A 46 -1.01 3.88 5.87
N ILE A 47 -1.75 4.39 4.86
CA ILE A 47 -3.15 4.02 4.63
C ILE A 47 -3.26 2.53 4.28
N ILE A 48 -2.36 2.01 3.45
CA ILE A 48 -2.32 0.57 3.12
C ILE A 48 -2.20 -0.26 4.40
N GLY A 49 -1.24 0.07 5.26
CA GLY A 49 -1.02 -0.68 6.50
C GLY A 49 -2.15 -0.55 7.52
N GLU A 50 -2.73 0.64 7.65
CA GLU A 50 -3.89 0.87 8.50
C GLU A 50 -5.11 0.06 8.01
N ALA A 51 -5.43 0.12 6.72
CA ALA A 51 -6.55 -0.63 6.15
C ALA A 51 -6.35 -2.14 6.27
N ALA A 52 -5.15 -2.65 6.01
CA ALA A 52 -4.83 -4.07 6.15
C ALA A 52 -5.05 -4.59 7.58
N ARG A 53 -4.79 -3.77 8.60
CA ARG A 53 -5.02 -4.14 10.01
C ARG A 53 -6.50 -4.35 10.35
N TYR A 54 -7.40 -3.63 9.69
CA TYR A 54 -8.85 -3.74 9.95
C TYR A 54 -9.51 -4.90 9.21
N ILE A 55 -8.80 -5.57 8.30
CA ILE A 55 -9.32 -6.77 7.64
C ILE A 55 -9.33 -7.95 8.63
N PRO A 56 -10.47 -8.66 8.81
CA PRO A 56 -10.57 -9.79 9.72
C PRO A 56 -9.59 -10.92 9.40
N GLN A 57 -9.19 -11.69 10.41
CA GLN A 57 -8.23 -12.78 10.24
C GLN A 57 -8.77 -13.87 9.29
N GLU A 58 -10.08 -14.08 9.29
CA GLU A 58 -10.77 -15.05 8.44
C GLU A 58 -10.58 -14.71 6.96
N ILE A 59 -10.74 -13.42 6.60
CA ILE A 59 -10.54 -12.93 5.23
C ILE A 59 -9.06 -13.01 4.85
N ARG A 60 -8.15 -12.66 5.75
CA ARG A 60 -6.70 -12.78 5.49
C ARG A 60 -6.28 -14.23 5.26
N THR A 61 -6.91 -15.17 5.96
CA THR A 61 -6.66 -16.61 5.79
C THR A 61 -7.24 -17.14 4.48
N GLN A 62 -8.37 -16.58 4.01
CA GLN A 62 -8.98 -16.92 2.73
C GLN A 62 -8.15 -16.46 1.53
N TYR A 63 -7.43 -15.34 1.65
CA TYR A 63 -6.58 -14.78 0.59
C TYR A 63 -5.10 -14.73 1.02
N PRO A 64 -4.43 -15.88 1.20
CA PRO A 64 -3.07 -15.95 1.74
C PRO A 64 -1.99 -15.43 0.79
N ASP A 65 -2.30 -15.29 -0.50
CA ASP A 65 -1.37 -14.77 -1.51
C ASP A 65 -1.13 -13.25 -1.37
N LEU A 66 -1.96 -12.56 -0.60
CA LEU A 66 -1.72 -11.15 -0.26
C LEU A 66 -0.70 -11.04 0.89
N PRO A 67 0.28 -10.12 0.80
CA PRO A 67 1.34 -9.96 1.79
C PRO A 67 0.83 -9.19 3.02
N TRP A 68 -0.09 -9.80 3.78
CA TRP A 68 -0.80 -9.15 4.88
C TRP A 68 0.13 -8.62 5.96
N ARG A 69 1.17 -9.40 6.30
CA ARG A 69 2.10 -9.05 7.37
C ARG A 69 2.93 -7.84 6.98
N GLU A 70 3.37 -7.80 5.73
CA GLU A 70 4.17 -6.73 5.14
C GLU A 70 3.34 -5.46 5.03
N MET A 71 2.08 -5.55 4.53
CA MET A 71 1.17 -4.41 4.50
C MET A 71 0.96 -3.82 5.91
N ILE A 72 0.60 -4.63 6.89
CA ILE A 72 0.42 -4.18 8.29
C ILE A 72 1.71 -3.56 8.83
N GLY A 73 2.86 -4.09 8.42
CA GLY A 73 4.19 -3.60 8.76
C GLY A 73 4.62 -2.31 8.05
N MET A 74 3.92 -1.83 7.03
CA MET A 74 4.32 -0.63 6.27
C MET A 74 4.46 0.62 7.14
N ARG A 75 3.68 0.72 8.22
CA ARG A 75 3.82 1.80 9.21
C ARG A 75 5.20 1.78 9.89
N ASN A 76 5.78 0.61 10.12
CA ASN A 76 7.09 0.48 10.76
C ASN A 76 8.21 0.88 9.79
N ILE A 77 8.05 0.58 8.50
CA ILE A 77 8.93 1.10 7.45
C ILE A 77 8.89 2.63 7.52
N VAL A 78 7.70 3.25 7.49
CA VAL A 78 7.57 4.72 7.52
C VAL A 78 8.12 5.37 8.80
N ILE A 79 7.90 4.80 9.99
CA ILE A 79 8.29 5.43 11.27
C ILE A 79 9.79 5.36 11.52
N HIS A 80 10.47 4.31 11.07
CA HIS A 80 11.91 4.14 11.28
C HIS A 80 12.75 5.07 10.39
N ASN A 81 12.12 5.78 9.45
CA ASN A 81 12.76 6.53 8.36
C ASN A 81 13.06 8.00 8.68
N TYR A 82 12.84 8.44 9.93
CA TYR A 82 13.05 9.84 10.35
C TYR A 82 14.52 10.31 10.34
N PHE A 83 15.49 9.42 10.04
CA PHE A 83 16.94 9.69 10.10
C PHE A 83 17.70 9.41 8.78
N GLY A 84 17.13 9.81 7.64
CA GLY A 84 17.88 10.22 6.44
C GLY A 84 18.59 9.16 5.60
N VAL A 85 18.20 7.88 5.69
CA VAL A 85 18.81 6.76 4.91
C VAL A 85 17.74 5.89 4.21
N ASP A 86 16.49 6.33 4.08
CA ASP A 86 15.38 5.38 3.89
C ASP A 86 14.30 5.79 2.85
N GLU A 87 14.43 6.98 2.24
CA GLU A 87 13.60 7.41 1.12
C GLU A 87 13.82 6.51 -0.11
N THR A 88 15.02 5.94 -0.27
CA THR A 88 15.33 4.95 -1.30
C THR A 88 14.58 3.63 -1.08
N VAL A 89 14.29 3.26 0.16
CA VAL A 89 13.50 2.05 0.48
C VAL A 89 12.03 2.31 0.18
N ILE A 90 11.51 3.48 0.54
CA ILE A 90 10.16 3.93 0.14
C ILE A 90 10.04 3.88 -1.38
N TRP A 91 11.00 4.48 -2.10
CA TRP A 91 11.05 4.42 -3.56
C TRP A 91 11.02 3.00 -4.09
N ARG A 92 11.89 2.12 -3.58
CA ARG A 92 11.94 0.72 -4.00
C ARG A 92 10.63 -0.01 -3.75
N THR A 93 10.02 0.20 -2.58
CA THR A 93 8.72 -0.39 -2.22
C THR A 93 7.64 0.00 -3.22
N VAL A 94 7.61 1.28 -3.63
CA VAL A 94 6.64 1.76 -4.61
C VAL A 94 6.90 1.21 -6.00
N GLN A 95 8.17 1.09 -6.42
CA GLN A 95 8.50 0.63 -7.77
C GLN A 95 8.44 -0.89 -7.95
N GLU A 96 8.76 -1.66 -6.91
CA GLU A 96 8.91 -3.11 -7.00
C GLU A 96 7.72 -3.86 -6.38
N ASP A 97 7.29 -3.48 -5.17
CA ASP A 97 6.30 -4.24 -4.41
C ASP A 97 4.86 -3.80 -4.72
N LEU A 98 4.61 -2.49 -4.84
CA LEU A 98 3.25 -1.97 -5.04
C LEU A 98 2.59 -2.39 -6.36
N PRO A 99 3.28 -2.54 -7.52
CA PRO A 99 2.63 -3.05 -8.73
C PRO A 99 2.13 -4.49 -8.59
N VAL A 100 2.88 -5.32 -7.86
CA VAL A 100 2.49 -6.70 -7.55
C VAL A 100 1.27 -6.69 -6.62
N LEU A 101 1.32 -5.87 -5.57
CA LEU A 101 0.21 -5.71 -4.64
C LEU A 101 -1.06 -5.19 -5.32
N GLN A 102 -0.93 -4.19 -6.20
CA GLN A 102 -2.05 -3.63 -6.99
C GLN A 102 -2.76 -4.74 -7.76
N THR A 103 -2.00 -5.59 -8.45
CA THR A 103 -2.53 -6.70 -9.24
C THR A 103 -3.26 -7.70 -8.36
N ALA A 104 -2.63 -8.14 -7.26
CA ALA A 104 -3.19 -9.13 -6.36
C ALA A 104 -4.48 -8.64 -5.66
N VAL A 105 -4.50 -7.40 -5.15
CA VAL A 105 -5.68 -6.83 -4.49
C VAL A 105 -6.83 -6.64 -5.48
N THR A 106 -6.54 -6.23 -6.72
CA THR A 106 -7.55 -6.11 -7.78
C THR A 106 -8.21 -7.46 -8.09
N GLN A 107 -7.41 -8.53 -8.13
CA GLN A 107 -7.93 -9.88 -8.34
C GLN A 107 -8.85 -10.33 -7.21
N VAL A 108 -8.46 -10.10 -5.95
CA VAL A 108 -9.28 -10.43 -4.77
C VAL A 108 -10.61 -9.67 -4.78
N ILE A 109 -10.58 -8.36 -5.04
CA ILE A 109 -11.81 -7.55 -5.15
C ILE A 109 -12.73 -8.10 -6.24
N THR A 110 -12.17 -8.42 -7.41
CA THR A 110 -12.93 -8.97 -8.54
C THR A 110 -13.55 -10.34 -8.21
N GLN A 111 -12.84 -11.20 -7.46
CA GLN A 111 -13.35 -12.49 -7.01
C GLN A 111 -14.54 -12.33 -6.06
N ILE A 112 -14.45 -11.38 -5.11
CA ILE A 112 -15.53 -11.08 -4.17
C ILE A 112 -16.76 -10.54 -4.93
N GLU A 113 -16.56 -9.64 -5.90
CA GLU A 113 -17.65 -9.08 -6.70
C GLU A 113 -18.36 -10.11 -7.60
N LYS A 114 -17.65 -11.15 -8.06
CA LYS A 114 -18.23 -12.25 -8.86
C LYS A 114 -18.87 -13.36 -8.03
N GLY A 115 -18.50 -13.46 -6.76
CA GLY A 115 -19.04 -14.46 -5.82
C GLY A 115 -20.27 -14.02 -5.04
N ASN A 116 -20.64 -12.74 -5.15
CA ASN A 116 -21.89 -12.14 -4.67
C ASN A 116 -22.95 -12.11 -5.76
#